data_AF-A0A7G2TGY2-F1
#
_entry.id   AF-A0A7G2TGY2-F1
#
_cell.length_a   1.000
_cell.length_b   1.000
_cell.length_c   1.000
_cell.angle_alpha   90.00
_cell.angle_beta   90.00
_cell.angle_gamma   90.00
#
_symmetry.space_group_name_H-M   'P 1'
#
loop_
_entity.id
_entity.type
_entity.pdbx_description
1 polymer ?
#
loop_
_entity_poly.entity_id
_entity_poly.type
_entity_poly.pdbx_seq_one_letter_code
_entity_poly.pdbx_strand_id
1 'polypeptide(L)'
;MSVKLGYLTMEGRGTAGLILGGVADRLRNDGFRPSGVVQSAAAKPGQHPCETALRILPDGPRLVINQNLGPGSRGCRLDAGALELAVAEVSAGFAGADVLIVNKFGKQETAGRGFCSLIVEALDRDIPVVIGVNRLNLPAFLAFAGDLAEQLAPEESGIIRWLRQVLSR
;
A
#
# COMPACT_ATOMS: atom_id res chain seq x y z
N MET A 1 13.90 -19.74 1.06
CA MET A 1 12.74 -18.98 0.57
C MET A 1 13.20 -17.57 0.29
N SER A 2 13.01 -17.06 -0.92
CA SER A 2 13.38 -15.66 -1.23
C SER A 2 12.29 -14.77 -0.66
N VAL A 3 12.65 -13.80 0.19
CA VAL A 3 11.71 -12.86 0.80
C VAL A 3 11.00 -12.05 -0.29
N LYS A 4 9.67 -11.97 -0.21
CA LYS A 4 8.81 -11.27 -1.19
C LYS A 4 7.88 -10.22 -0.58
N LEU A 5 7.94 -9.98 0.74
CA LEU A 5 7.15 -8.94 1.40
C LEU A 5 8.08 -7.86 1.97
N GLY A 6 8.28 -6.80 1.19
CA GLY A 6 9.02 -5.62 1.62
C GLY A 6 8.11 -4.64 2.37
N TYR A 7 8.56 -4.10 3.51
CA TYR A 7 7.84 -3.06 4.23
C TYR A 7 8.70 -1.84 4.53
N LEU A 8 8.08 -0.67 4.55
CA LEU A 8 8.74 0.57 4.98
C LEU A 8 8.04 1.19 6.18
N THR A 9 8.84 1.68 7.12
CA THR A 9 8.38 2.44 8.27
C THR A 9 8.86 3.88 8.17
N MET A 10 7.93 4.83 8.20
CA MET A 10 8.28 6.26 8.16
C MET A 10 7.66 7.02 9.32
N GLU A 11 8.37 8.07 9.74
CA GLU A 11 7.82 9.11 10.62
C GLU A 11 6.99 10.10 9.78
N GLY A 12 5.83 10.49 10.31
CA GLY A 12 4.89 11.37 9.61
C GLY A 12 3.75 10.65 8.87
N ARG A 13 2.58 11.29 8.79
CA ARG A 13 1.40 10.73 8.08
C ARG A 13 1.54 10.96 6.58
N GLY A 14 1.33 9.91 5.79
CA GLY A 14 1.25 9.99 4.33
C GLY A 14 2.59 9.97 3.59
N THR A 15 3.74 10.07 4.29
CA THR A 15 5.07 10.10 3.68
C THR A 15 5.37 8.81 2.90
N ALA A 16 5.08 7.65 3.48
CA ALA A 16 5.25 6.35 2.82
C ALA A 16 4.43 6.25 1.52
N GLY A 17 3.20 6.76 1.54
CA GLY A 17 2.30 6.70 0.38
C GLY A 17 2.79 7.50 -0.82
N LEU A 18 3.44 8.65 -0.57
CA LEU A 18 4.01 9.47 -1.64
C LEU A 18 5.22 8.79 -2.31
N ILE A 19 6.11 8.19 -1.50
CA ILE A 19 7.25 7.43 -2.03
C ILE A 19 6.77 6.24 -2.86
N LEU A 20 5.78 5.49 -2.36
CA LEU A 20 5.19 4.38 -3.10
C LEU A 20 4.53 4.82 -4.42
N GLY A 21 3.96 6.03 -4.47
CA GLY A 21 3.48 6.64 -5.70
C GLY A 21 4.58 6.80 -6.74
N GLY A 22 5.73 7.39 -6.36
CA GLY A 22 6.89 7.55 -7.23
C GLY A 22 7.49 6.21 -7.68
N VAL A 23 7.60 5.24 -6.76
CA VAL A 23 8.00 3.86 -7.08
C VAL A 23 7.10 3.24 -8.15
N ALA A 24 5.77 3.36 -8.00
CA ALA A 24 4.83 2.82 -8.98
C ALA A 24 5.00 3.46 -10.36
N ASP A 25 5.14 4.79 -10.42
CA ASP A 25 5.35 5.51 -11.68
C ASP A 25 6.69 5.09 -12.33
N ARG A 26 7.75 4.90 -11.53
CA ARG A 26 9.05 4.45 -12.03
C ARG A 26 8.99 3.04 -12.60
N LEU A 27 8.33 2.10 -11.92
CA LEU A 27 8.18 0.72 -12.38
C LEU A 27 7.45 0.64 -13.71
N ARG A 28 6.39 1.45 -13.88
CA ARG A 28 5.67 1.56 -15.15
C ARG A 28 6.55 2.05 -16.28
N ASN A 29 7.35 3.10 -16.01
CA ASN A 29 8.30 3.61 -17.00
C ASN A 29 9.38 2.59 -17.35
N ASP A 30 9.73 1.71 -16.41
CA ASP A 30 10.64 0.58 -16.62
C ASP A 30 9.95 -0.64 -17.28
N GLY A 31 8.65 -0.56 -17.62
CA GLY A 31 7.90 -1.60 -18.35
C GLY A 31 7.18 -2.64 -17.49
N PHE A 32 7.23 -2.51 -16.17
CA PHE A 32 6.54 -3.40 -15.24
C PHE A 32 5.07 -2.99 -15.05
N ARG A 33 4.26 -3.94 -14.56
CA ARG A 33 2.83 -3.82 -14.31
C ARG A 33 2.56 -3.81 -12.80
N PRO A 34 2.76 -2.67 -12.10
CA PRO A 34 2.39 -2.58 -10.71
C PRO A 34 0.87 -2.59 -10.55
N SER A 35 0.39 -3.33 -9.57
CA SER A 35 -0.99 -3.36 -9.13
C SER A 35 -1.10 -2.94 -7.67
N GLY A 36 -2.29 -2.54 -7.23
CA GLY A 36 -2.53 -2.09 -5.86
C GLY A 36 -2.94 -0.63 -5.76
N VAL A 37 -2.60 -0.01 -4.63
CA VAL A 37 -3.01 1.35 -4.29
C VAL A 37 -1.87 2.16 -3.74
N VAL A 38 -1.78 3.40 -4.21
CA VAL A 38 -0.84 4.41 -3.71
C VAL A 38 -1.59 5.68 -3.34
N GLN A 39 -1.02 6.50 -2.47
CA GLN A 39 -1.59 7.81 -2.19
C GLN A 39 -1.48 8.70 -3.43
N SER A 40 -2.59 9.32 -3.85
CA SER A 40 -2.61 10.10 -5.10
C SER A 40 -1.96 11.48 -4.96
N ALA A 41 -1.96 12.06 -3.77
CA ALA A 41 -1.39 13.38 -3.48
C ALA A 41 -1.21 13.59 -1.97
N ALA A 42 -0.33 14.52 -1.59
CA ALA A 42 -0.26 14.99 -0.21
C ALA A 42 -1.56 15.71 0.17
N ALA A 43 -1.93 15.68 1.46
CA ALA A 43 -3.03 16.49 1.96
C ALA A 43 -2.71 17.98 1.71
N LYS A 44 -3.68 18.73 1.18
CA LYS A 44 -3.52 20.18 0.98
C LYS A 44 -3.52 20.90 2.33
N PRO A 45 -2.87 22.09 2.44
CA PRO A 45 -3.01 22.93 3.63
C PRO A 45 -4.49 23.15 3.98
N GLY A 46 -4.86 22.87 5.24
CA GLY A 46 -6.24 22.97 5.72
C GLY A 46 -7.09 21.71 5.58
N GLN A 47 -6.64 20.67 4.88
CA GLN A 47 -7.30 19.36 4.88
C GLN A 47 -6.95 18.57 6.14
N HIS A 48 -7.89 17.71 6.57
CA HIS A 48 -7.63 16.85 7.72
C HIS A 48 -6.49 15.87 7.35
N PRO A 49 -5.52 15.57 8.23
CA PRO A 49 -4.41 14.65 7.94
C PRO A 49 -4.81 13.20 7.60
N CYS A 50 -6.11 12.89 7.63
CA CYS A 50 -6.65 11.61 7.21
C CYS A 50 -7.31 11.68 5.84
N GLU A 51 -7.64 12.86 5.32
CA GLU A 51 -8.21 13.06 3.99
C GLU A 51 -7.15 12.76 2.94
N THR A 52 -7.16 11.51 2.47
CA THR A 52 -6.24 11.00 1.46
C THR A 52 -7.04 10.29 0.40
N ALA A 53 -6.80 10.60 -0.87
CA ALA A 53 -7.28 9.79 -1.96
C ALA A 53 -6.24 8.74 -2.33
N LEU A 54 -6.71 7.54 -2.63
CA LEU A 54 -5.91 6.47 -3.23
C LEU A 54 -6.02 6.57 -4.75
N ARG A 55 -4.94 6.28 -5.45
CA ARG A 55 -4.92 5.97 -6.88
C ARG A 55 -4.85 4.45 -7.03
N ILE A 56 -5.81 3.88 -7.74
CA ILE A 56 -5.73 2.47 -8.17
C ILE A 56 -4.65 2.36 -9.25
N LEU A 57 -3.73 1.41 -9.10
CA LEU A 57 -2.68 1.13 -10.08
C LEU A 57 -3.16 0.14 -11.14
N PRO A 58 -2.59 0.17 -12.36
CA PRO A 58 -1.55 1.09 -12.82
C PRO A 58 -2.08 2.48 -13.22
N ASP A 59 -3.31 2.58 -13.74
CA ASP A 59 -3.95 3.79 -14.29
C ASP A 59 -5.41 3.95 -13.86
N GLY A 60 -5.80 3.30 -12.76
CA GLY A 60 -7.18 3.24 -12.32
C GLY A 60 -7.68 4.54 -11.65
N PRO A 61 -8.95 4.53 -11.20
CA PRO A 61 -9.60 5.70 -10.64
C PRO A 61 -8.92 6.18 -9.35
N ARG A 62 -9.23 7.42 -8.98
CA ARG A 62 -8.92 7.95 -7.65
C ARG A 62 -10.11 7.73 -6.73
N LEU A 63 -9.87 7.11 -5.58
CA LEU A 63 -10.90 6.80 -4.58
C LEU A 63 -10.60 7.56 -3.28
N VAL A 64 -11.57 8.35 -2.82
CA VAL A 64 -11.53 8.95 -1.49
C VAL A 64 -11.97 7.90 -0.49
N ILE A 65 -11.06 7.48 0.39
CA ILE A 65 -11.33 6.43 1.39
C ILE A 65 -11.71 7.00 2.75
N ASN A 66 -12.20 8.24 2.77
CA ASN A 66 -12.54 8.95 4.00
C ASN A 66 -13.99 9.38 4.01
N GLN A 67 -14.64 9.13 5.14
CA GLN A 67 -15.98 9.61 5.44
C GLN A 67 -15.93 10.85 6.32
N ASN A 68 -16.89 11.76 6.11
CA ASN A 68 -17.09 12.90 6.98
C ASN A 68 -17.94 12.48 8.20
N LEU A 69 -17.32 12.43 9.37
CA LEU A 69 -18.00 12.10 10.63
C LEU A 69 -18.63 13.32 11.33
N GLY A 70 -18.66 14.47 10.67
CA GLY A 70 -19.14 15.73 11.22
C GLY A 70 -18.09 16.50 12.06
N PRO A 71 -18.41 17.74 12.44
CA PRO A 71 -17.54 18.59 13.25
C PRO A 71 -17.27 17.97 14.63
N GLY A 72 -16.02 18.02 15.09
CA GLY A 72 -15.63 17.56 16.44
C GLY A 72 -15.43 16.06 16.61
N SER A 73 -15.71 15.23 15.59
CA SER A 73 -15.46 13.79 15.68
C SER A 73 -13.97 13.46 15.76
N ARG A 74 -13.61 12.70 16.80
CA ARG A 74 -12.26 12.11 16.99
C ARG A 74 -12.15 10.68 16.45
N GLY A 75 -13.23 10.14 15.89
CA GLY A 75 -13.32 8.78 15.39
C GLY A 75 -12.49 8.55 14.12
N CYS A 76 -12.25 7.27 13.80
CA CYS A 76 -11.56 6.89 12.58
C CYS A 76 -12.41 7.28 11.36
N ARG A 77 -11.92 8.23 10.56
CA ARG A 77 -12.58 8.71 9.34
C ARG A 77 -12.39 7.77 8.14
N LEU A 78 -11.78 6.60 8.31
CA LEU A 78 -11.65 5.62 7.23
C LEU A 78 -13.04 5.08 6.88
N ASP A 79 -13.41 5.17 5.61
CA ASP A 79 -14.58 4.52 5.06
C ASP A 79 -14.20 3.08 4.68
N ALA A 80 -14.77 2.11 5.39
CA ALA A 80 -14.50 0.70 5.14
C ALA A 80 -15.05 0.26 3.78
N GLY A 81 -16.23 0.76 3.37
CA GLY A 81 -16.82 0.40 2.08
C GLY A 81 -16.00 0.93 0.91
N ALA A 82 -15.47 2.15 1.03
CA ALA A 82 -14.57 2.71 0.02
C ALA A 82 -13.23 1.95 -0.07
N LEU A 83 -12.72 1.42 1.05
CA LEU A 83 -11.53 0.57 1.04
C LEU A 83 -11.81 -0.78 0.38
N GLU A 84 -12.94 -1.42 0.69
CA GLU A 84 -13.34 -2.69 0.07
C GLU A 84 -13.57 -2.52 -1.45
N LEU A 85 -14.13 -1.39 -1.89
CA LEU A 85 -14.21 -1.05 -3.31
C LEU A 85 -12.82 -0.96 -3.94
N ALA A 86 -11.86 -0.32 -3.27
CA ALA A 86 -10.49 -0.25 -3.76
C ALA A 86 -9.85 -1.64 -3.87
N VAL A 87 -10.10 -2.53 -2.92
CA VAL A 87 -9.62 -3.93 -2.97
C VAL A 87 -10.24 -4.67 -4.15
N ALA A 88 -11.55 -4.53 -4.38
CA ALA A 88 -12.25 -5.16 -5.49
C ALA A 88 -11.72 -4.69 -6.85
N GLU A 89 -11.51 -3.38 -7.03
CA GLU A 89 -10.95 -2.80 -8.25
C GLU A 89 -9.53 -3.33 -8.52
N VAL A 90 -8.68 -3.39 -7.50
CA VAL A 90 -7.32 -3.95 -7.64
C VAL A 90 -7.38 -5.44 -7.97
N SER A 91 -8.22 -6.21 -7.28
CA SER A 91 -8.36 -7.65 -7.49
C SER A 91 -8.80 -7.97 -8.92
N ALA A 92 -9.75 -7.21 -9.47
CA ALA A 92 -10.19 -7.37 -10.86
C ALA A 92 -9.07 -7.14 -11.88
N GLY A 93 -8.14 -6.22 -11.58
CA GLY A 93 -6.95 -5.92 -12.40
C GLY A 93 -5.68 -6.69 -12.01
N PHE A 94 -5.75 -7.63 -11.07
CA PHE A 94 -4.55 -8.24 -10.49
C PHE A 94 -3.87 -9.28 -11.40
N ALA A 95 -4.60 -9.81 -12.38
CA ALA A 95 -4.05 -10.78 -13.33
C ALA A 95 -2.90 -10.18 -14.16
N GLY A 96 -1.71 -10.80 -14.04
CA GLY A 96 -0.51 -10.34 -14.73
C GLY A 96 0.19 -9.14 -14.08
N ALA A 97 -0.07 -8.88 -12.80
CA ALA A 97 0.71 -7.95 -12.00
C ALA A 97 2.12 -8.49 -11.75
N ASP A 98 3.13 -7.64 -11.92
CA ASP A 98 4.52 -7.98 -11.58
C ASP A 98 4.81 -7.70 -10.10
N VAL A 99 4.07 -6.78 -9.49
CA VAL A 99 4.27 -6.35 -8.09
C VAL A 99 2.98 -5.79 -7.53
N LEU A 100 2.72 -6.10 -6.25
CA LEU A 100 1.63 -5.50 -5.48
C LEU A 100 2.19 -4.37 -4.60
N ILE A 101 1.60 -3.18 -4.71
CA ILE A 101 1.93 -2.03 -3.88
C ILE A 101 0.73 -1.69 -3.00
N VAL A 102 0.91 -1.73 -1.68
CA VAL A 102 -0.13 -1.39 -0.72
C VAL A 102 0.27 -0.14 0.05
N ASN A 103 -0.50 0.93 -0.12
CA ASN A 103 -0.22 2.23 0.48
C ASN A 103 0.06 2.15 1.99
N LYS A 104 -0.75 1.40 2.74
CA LYS A 104 -0.62 1.31 4.20
C LYS A 104 -1.25 0.06 4.81
N PHE A 105 -0.52 -0.62 5.71
CA PHE A 105 -1.08 -1.57 6.67
C PHE A 105 -1.76 -0.83 7.83
N GLY A 106 -3.08 -0.81 7.82
CA GLY A 106 -3.92 0.01 8.67
C GLY A 106 -4.74 -0.79 9.67
N LYS A 107 -5.80 -0.12 10.17
CA LYS A 107 -6.74 -0.71 11.13
C LYS A 107 -7.53 -1.88 10.52
N GLN A 108 -7.85 -1.83 9.23
CA GLN A 108 -8.59 -2.92 8.58
C GLN A 108 -7.70 -4.15 8.42
N GLU A 109 -6.45 -3.96 7.99
CA GLU A 109 -5.50 -5.04 7.80
C GLU A 109 -5.10 -5.69 9.14
N THR A 110 -4.97 -4.91 10.21
CA THR A 110 -4.78 -5.45 11.58
C THR A 110 -5.94 -6.35 12.02
N ALA A 111 -7.13 -6.14 11.47
CA ALA A 111 -8.32 -6.96 11.73
C ALA A 111 -8.50 -8.09 10.68
N GLY A 112 -7.51 -8.33 9.81
CA GLY A 112 -7.57 -9.35 8.75
C GLY A 112 -8.45 -8.97 7.56
N ARG A 113 -8.76 -7.68 7.38
CA ARG A 113 -9.61 -7.15 6.28
C ARG A 113 -8.81 -6.28 5.31
N GLY A 114 -9.47 -5.65 4.34
CA GLY A 114 -8.82 -4.80 3.36
C GLY A 114 -7.87 -5.61 2.48
N PHE A 115 -6.62 -5.17 2.37
CA PHE A 115 -5.66 -5.78 1.45
C PHE A 115 -5.09 -7.13 1.92
N CYS A 116 -5.39 -7.62 3.13
CA CYS A 116 -4.83 -8.87 3.65
C CYS A 116 -4.99 -10.06 2.69
N SER A 117 -6.19 -10.31 2.17
CA SER A 117 -6.43 -11.43 1.25
C SER A 117 -5.62 -11.30 -0.04
N LEU A 118 -5.49 -10.08 -0.58
CA LEU A 118 -4.73 -9.84 -1.81
C LEU A 118 -3.22 -9.94 -1.58
N ILE A 119 -2.73 -9.56 -0.40
CA ILE A 119 -1.32 -9.77 -0.03
C ILE A 119 -1.01 -11.26 0.02
N VAL A 120 -1.88 -12.08 0.62
CA VAL A 120 -1.72 -13.53 0.63
C VAL A 120 -1.74 -14.09 -0.80
N GLU A 121 -2.72 -13.69 -1.62
CA GLU A 121 -2.82 -14.10 -3.02
C GLU A 121 -1.56 -13.74 -3.84
N ALA A 122 -0.99 -12.55 -3.61
CA ALA A 122 0.24 -12.11 -4.27
C ALA A 122 1.41 -13.02 -3.88
N LEU A 123 1.58 -13.29 -2.58
CA LEU A 123 2.66 -14.14 -2.08
C LEU A 123 2.52 -15.59 -2.57
N ASP A 124 1.30 -16.14 -2.62
CA ASP A 124 1.03 -17.48 -3.17
C ASP A 124 1.35 -17.58 -4.67
N ARG A 125 1.22 -16.45 -5.39
CA ARG A 125 1.58 -16.33 -6.82
C ARG A 125 3.00 -15.89 -7.05
N ASP A 126 3.83 -15.87 -6.01
CA ASP A 126 5.23 -15.46 -6.12
C ASP A 126 5.42 -14.01 -6.58
N ILE A 127 4.39 -13.16 -6.43
CA ILE A 127 4.41 -11.73 -6.76
C ILE A 127 4.95 -10.95 -5.54
N PRO A 128 6.01 -10.16 -5.68
CA PRO A 128 6.52 -9.33 -4.59
C PRO A 128 5.51 -8.27 -4.17
N VAL A 129 5.49 -7.99 -2.86
CA VAL A 129 4.61 -7.03 -2.22
C VAL A 129 5.46 -5.95 -1.55
N VAL A 130 5.09 -4.69 -1.74
CA VAL A 130 5.65 -3.55 -1.00
C VAL A 130 4.55 -2.84 -0.23
N ILE A 131 4.72 -2.67 1.08
CA ILE A 131 3.70 -2.07 1.94
C ILE A 131 4.23 -1.02 2.91
N GLY A 132 3.50 0.09 3.04
CA GLY A 132 3.76 1.08 4.08
C GLY A 132 3.24 0.63 5.45
N VAL A 133 4.04 0.72 6.51
CA VAL A 133 3.61 0.33 7.87
C VAL A 133 3.92 1.45 8.84
N ASN A 134 2.92 1.93 9.59
CA ASN A 134 3.19 2.88 10.67
C ASN A 134 3.69 2.14 11.91
N ARG A 135 4.47 2.82 12.76
CA ARG A 135 5.02 2.21 13.99
C ARG A 135 3.97 1.57 14.90
N LEU A 136 2.78 2.18 14.98
CA LEU A 136 1.67 1.67 15.79
C LEU A 136 1.16 0.29 15.33
N ASN A 137 1.18 0.01 14.03
CA ASN A 137 0.70 -1.26 13.50
C ASN A 137 1.85 -2.23 13.18
N LEU A 138 3.12 -1.84 13.41
CA LEU A 138 4.27 -2.68 13.11
C LEU A 138 4.22 -4.06 13.81
N PRO A 139 3.89 -4.16 15.12
CA PRO A 139 3.78 -5.47 15.75
C PRO A 139 2.71 -6.37 15.11
N ALA A 140 1.55 -5.80 14.76
CA ALA A 140 0.47 -6.53 14.10
C ALA A 140 0.85 -6.96 12.68
N PHE A 141 1.55 -6.09 11.95
CA PHE A 141 2.09 -6.40 10.63
C PHE A 141 3.10 -7.55 10.68
N LEU A 142 4.07 -7.50 11.61
CA LEU A 142 5.06 -8.56 11.75
C LEU A 142 4.41 -9.90 12.15
N ALA A 143 3.38 -9.88 13.00
CA ALA A 143 2.61 -11.08 13.31
C ALA A 143 1.85 -11.64 12.08
N PHE A 144 1.33 -10.76 11.22
CA PHE A 144 0.69 -11.15 9.95
C PHE A 144 1.70 -11.71 8.94
N ALA A 145 2.87 -11.07 8.80
CA ALA A 145 3.87 -11.41 7.81
C ALA A 145 4.73 -12.62 8.19
N GLY A 146 4.90 -12.90 9.48
CA GLY A 146 5.84 -13.90 9.97
C GLY A 146 7.26 -13.63 9.48
N ASP A 147 7.97 -14.68 9.08
CA ASP A 147 9.37 -14.62 8.63
C ASP A 147 9.52 -14.14 7.17
N LEU A 148 8.43 -13.72 6.53
CA LEU A 148 8.44 -13.28 5.13
C LEU A 148 8.73 -11.77 4.96
N ALA A 149 8.70 -10.99 6.04
CA ALA A 149 8.88 -9.54 5.98
C ALA A 149 10.35 -9.12 5.95
N GLU A 150 10.68 -8.20 5.06
CA GLU A 150 11.97 -7.50 5.02
C GLU A 150 11.77 -5.99 5.12
N GLN A 151 12.52 -5.36 6.03
CA GLN A 151 12.48 -3.91 6.18
C GLN A 151 13.26 -3.24 5.04
N LEU A 152 12.58 -2.42 4.26
CA LEU A 152 13.19 -1.64 3.18
C LEU A 152 13.65 -0.28 3.70
N ALA A 153 14.70 0.26 3.06
CA ALA A 153 15.04 1.66 3.22
C ALA A 153 13.86 2.54 2.76
N PRO A 154 13.43 3.54 3.54
CA PRO A 154 12.24 4.35 3.26
C PRO A 154 12.51 5.44 2.21
N GLU A 155 13.09 5.04 1.09
CA GLU A 155 13.45 5.88 -0.06
C GLU A 155 13.16 5.14 -1.37
N GLU A 156 12.80 5.88 -2.41
CA GLU A 156 12.43 5.31 -3.71
C GLU A 156 13.54 4.41 -4.28
N SER A 157 14.80 4.86 -4.22
CA SER A 157 15.98 4.11 -4.69
C SER A 157 16.15 2.76 -4.00
N GLY A 158 15.92 2.71 -2.69
CA GLY A 158 16.02 1.49 -1.90
C GLY A 158 14.96 0.47 -2.30
N ILE A 159 13.72 0.93 -2.45
CA ILE A 159 12.58 0.09 -2.83
C ILE A 159 12.75 -0.44 -4.26
N ILE A 160 13.12 0.41 -5.21
CA ILE A 160 13.37 0.00 -6.61
C ILE A 160 14.53 -0.99 -6.70
N ARG A 161 15.61 -0.80 -5.94
CA ARG A 161 16.74 -1.73 -5.90
C ARG A 161 16.28 -3.12 -5.45
N TRP A 162 15.52 -3.18 -4.36
CA TRP A 162 14.99 -4.45 -3.84
C TRP A 162 14.05 -5.11 -4.85
N LEU A 163 13.12 -4.34 -5.43
CA LEU A 163 12.19 -4.85 -6.45
C LEU A 163 12.92 -5.44 -7.66
N ARG A 164 13.96 -4.77 -8.17
CA ARG A 164 14.77 -5.30 -9.27
C ARG A 164 15.48 -6.60 -8.90
N GLN A 165 15.95 -6.74 -7.67
CA GLN A 165 16.60 -7.99 -7.21
C GLN A 165 15.64 -9.16 -7.14
N VAL A 166 14.37 -8.91 -6.75
CA VAL A 166 13.36 -9.98 -6.64
C VAL A 166 12.63 -10.26 -7.96
N LEU A 167 12.52 -9.27 -8.85
CA LEU A 167 11.87 -9.40 -10.18
C LEU A 167 12.80 -9.94 -11.28
N SER A 168 14.12 -9.87 -11.09
CA SER A 168 15.11 -10.37 -12.07
C SER A 168 15.47 -11.85 -11.87
N ARG A 169 14.74 -12.55 -11.00
CA ARG A 169 14.91 -13.96 -10.67
C ARG A 169 13.73 -14.76 -11.19
#